data_AF-A0A0R3T750-F1
#
_entry.id   AF-A0A0R3T750-F1
#
_cell.length_a   1.000
_cell.length_b   1.000
_cell.length_c   1.000
_cell.angle_alpha   90.00
_cell.angle_beta   90.00
_cell.angle_gamma   90.00
#
_symmetry.space_group_name_H-M   'P 1'
#
loop_
_entity.id
_entity.type
_entity.pdbx_description
1 polymer ?
#
loop_
_entity_poly.entity_id
_entity_poly.type
_entity_poly.pdbx_seq_one_letter_code
_entity_poly.pdbx_strand_id
1 'polypeptide(L)'
;LSVLYLLLMLIFLFTHRRDICSRLWPAYMTLLGTLLVIQYAACSQIPSILVESLPWDSTDNETIRLQQWLYLPSTSYQPDPRKLIVDFLQFMLVAAQWRVFKLEQRPNSDSYGGGSNFPVLIDTLPGPNDRDFISTKESYLDYLRHAVFYWFYWLSLAIVFATGVSWITLFCLGYMILSFIYLWMGQNVMIRRRANLLAS
;
A
#
# COMPACT_ATOMS: atom_id res chain seq x y z
N LEU A 1 4.93 9.35 13.96
CA LEU A 1 4.99 7.91 13.63
C LEU A 1 4.39 7.57 12.25
N SER A 2 3.27 8.15 11.84
CA SER A 2 2.70 7.97 10.48
C SER A 2 3.65 8.37 9.34
N VAL A 3 4.49 9.39 9.53
CA VAL A 3 5.54 9.79 8.57
C VAL A 3 6.56 8.68 8.34
N LEU A 4 6.91 7.95 9.40
CA LEU A 4 7.86 6.83 9.31
C LEU A 4 7.25 5.68 8.50
N TYR A 5 5.97 5.35 8.70
CA TYR A 5 5.28 4.37 7.86
C TYR A 5 5.23 4.79 6.39
N LEU A 6 4.96 6.08 6.12
CA LEU A 6 4.99 6.61 4.75
C LEU A 6 6.38 6.49 4.12
N LEU A 7 7.44 6.86 4.83
CA LEU A 7 8.82 6.74 4.32
C LEU A 7 9.18 5.28 4.05
N LEU A 8 8.82 4.35 4.93
CA LEU A 8 9.03 2.93 4.71
C LEU A 8 8.26 2.43 3.48
N MET A 9 6.98 2.78 3.36
CA MET A 9 6.17 2.45 2.18
C MET A 9 6.77 3.04 0.90
N LEU A 10 7.29 4.26 0.95
CA LEU A 10 7.91 4.94 -0.18
C LEU A 10 9.18 4.21 -0.66
N ILE A 11 10.01 3.72 0.27
CA ILE A 11 11.19 2.91 -0.05
C ILE A 11 10.77 1.63 -0.81
N PHE A 12 9.69 0.98 -0.38
CA PHE A 12 9.14 -0.18 -1.07
C PHE A 12 8.52 0.15 -2.43
N LEU A 13 7.87 1.32 -2.55
CA LEU A 13 7.29 1.77 -3.82
C LEU A 13 8.38 2.02 -4.88
N PHE A 14 9.50 2.61 -4.49
CA PHE A 14 10.64 2.81 -5.40
C PHE A 14 11.40 1.51 -5.69
N THR A 15 11.27 0.49 -4.84
CA THR A 15 11.85 -0.83 -5.07
C THR A 15 10.90 -1.67 -5.94
N HIS A 16 10.90 -1.42 -7.25
CA HIS A 16 10.01 -2.12 -8.18
C HIS A 16 10.30 -3.64 -8.29
N ARG A 17 11.48 -4.10 -7.88
CA ARG A 17 11.85 -5.53 -7.95
C ARG A 17 11.34 -6.30 -6.74
N ARG A 18 10.36 -7.18 -6.98
CA ARG A 18 9.79 -8.11 -5.98
C ARG A 18 10.85 -8.94 -5.27
N ASP A 19 11.92 -9.34 -5.96
CA ASP A 19 13.01 -10.12 -5.35
C ASP A 19 13.72 -9.34 -4.24
N ILE A 20 13.98 -8.04 -4.45
CA ILE A 20 14.61 -7.18 -3.46
C ILE A 20 13.64 -6.91 -2.31
N CYS A 21 12.37 -6.63 -2.62
CA CYS A 21 11.33 -6.46 -1.61
C CYS A 21 11.21 -7.69 -0.71
N SER A 22 11.27 -8.91 -1.26
CA SER A 22 11.20 -10.14 -0.48
C SER A 22 12.36 -10.30 0.52
N ARG A 23 13.55 -9.76 0.20
CA ARG A 23 14.73 -9.80 1.10
C ARG A 23 14.66 -8.77 2.22
N LEU A 24 14.08 -7.60 1.93
CA LEU A 24 13.90 -6.50 2.91
C LEU A 24 12.65 -6.68 3.77
N TRP A 25 11.68 -7.48 3.32
CA TRP A 25 10.42 -7.73 4.02
C TRP A 25 10.53 -8.20 5.47
N PRO A 26 11.42 -9.15 5.84
CA PRO A 26 11.54 -9.58 7.24
C PRO A 26 12.05 -8.45 8.14
N ALA A 27 12.98 -7.61 7.67
CA ALA A 27 13.45 -6.45 8.42
C ALA A 27 12.36 -5.40 8.61
N TYR A 28 11.50 -5.20 7.61
CA TYR A 28 10.33 -4.34 7.73
C TYR A 28 9.30 -4.90 8.70
N MET A 29 9.00 -6.21 8.62
CA MET A 29 8.08 -6.87 9.54
C MET A 29 8.56 -6.79 10.99
N THR A 30 9.85 -7.02 11.26
CA THR A 30 10.40 -6.90 12.62
C THR A 30 10.34 -5.47 13.12
N LEU A 31 10.65 -4.48 12.29
CA LEU A 31 10.54 -3.06 12.63
C LEU A 31 9.08 -2.66 12.93
N LEU A 32 8.11 -3.12 12.15
CA LEU A 32 6.70 -2.87 12.44
C LEU A 32 6.28 -3.51 13.78
N GLY A 33 6.73 -4.74 14.03
CA GLY A 33 6.44 -5.45 15.28
C GLY A 33 7.03 -4.73 16.50
N THR A 34 8.27 -4.24 16.42
CA THR A 34 8.88 -3.47 17.52
C THR A 34 8.19 -2.14 17.73
N LEU A 35 7.83 -1.42 16.67
CA LEU A 35 7.05 -0.18 16.77
C LEU A 35 5.69 -0.41 17.42
N LEU A 36 4.98 -1.49 17.06
CA LEU A 36 3.68 -1.81 17.64
C LEU A 36 3.77 -2.07 19.15
N VAL A 37 4.81 -2.77 19.61
CA VAL A 37 5.06 -2.98 21.05
C VAL A 37 5.37 -1.64 21.75
N ILE A 38 6.17 -0.77 21.13
CA ILE A 38 6.47 0.57 21.67
C ILE A 38 5.20 1.42 21.76
N GLN A 39 4.35 1.40 20.74
CA GLN A 39 3.08 2.13 20.74
C GLN A 39 2.11 1.59 21.79
N TYR A 40 2.05 0.27 21.95
CA TYR A 40 1.24 -0.36 22.99
C TYR A 40 1.74 0.03 24.38
N ALA A 41 3.06 0.01 24.60
CA ALA A 41 3.66 0.47 25.86
C ALA A 41 3.39 1.95 26.12
N ALA A 42 3.39 2.80 25.09
CA ALA A 42 3.06 4.22 25.21
C ALA A 42 1.56 4.47 25.49
N CYS A 43 0.66 3.59 25.03
CA CYS A 43 -0.76 3.63 25.37
C CYS A 43 -1.06 3.07 26.76
N SER A 44 -0.24 2.12 27.22
CA SER A 44 -0.36 1.58 28.56
C SER A 44 -0.09 2.70 29.55
N GLN A 45 -1.07 3.00 30.38
CA GLN A 45 -0.91 3.99 31.44
C GLN A 45 0.29 3.60 32.30
N ILE A 46 1.25 4.52 32.42
CA ILE A 46 2.25 4.42 33.49
C ILE A 46 1.45 4.48 34.79
N PRO A 47 1.60 3.51 35.71
CA PRO A 47 0.85 3.53 36.96
C PRO A 47 1.07 4.88 37.64
N SER A 48 0.01 5.64 37.89
CA SER A 48 0.04 6.98 38.51
C SER A 48 0.68 7.02 39.90
N ILE A 49 1.06 5.85 40.42
CA ILE A 49 1.73 5.65 41.70
C ILE A 49 3.25 5.87 41.57
N LEU A 50 3.82 5.80 40.36
CA LEU A 50 5.28 5.78 40.14
C LEU A 50 5.86 7.10 39.60
N VAL A 51 5.03 7.97 38.99
CA VAL A 51 5.46 9.25 38.38
C VAL A 51 4.35 10.30 38.57
N GLU A 52 4.65 11.42 39.24
CA GLU A 52 3.73 12.56 39.39
C GLU A 52 3.61 13.37 38.09
N SER A 53 4.69 13.52 37.34
CA SER A 53 4.71 14.19 36.04
C SER A 53 5.89 13.74 35.19
N LEU A 54 5.68 13.61 33.87
CA LEU A 54 6.76 13.33 32.92
C LEU A 54 7.52 14.62 32.61
N PRO A 55 8.83 14.56 32.31
CA PRO A 55 9.65 15.76 32.08
C PRO A 55 9.24 16.57 30.85
N TRP A 56 8.42 15.99 29.97
CA TRP A 56 7.86 16.62 28.78
C TRP A 56 6.36 16.93 28.92
N ASP A 57 5.75 16.70 30.09
CA ASP A 57 4.39 17.16 30.35
C ASP A 57 4.40 18.68 30.54
N SER A 58 3.53 19.37 29.81
CA SER A 58 3.39 20.82 29.82
C SER A 58 1.92 21.20 29.84
N THR A 59 1.61 22.34 30.43
CA THR A 59 0.26 22.92 30.46
C THR A 59 -0.06 23.79 29.25
N ASP A 60 0.94 24.06 28.39
CA ASP A 60 0.74 24.87 27.18
C ASP A 60 0.10 24.05 26.05
N ASN A 61 -0.92 24.63 25.42
CA ASN A 61 -1.78 23.93 24.48
C ASN A 61 -1.04 23.55 23.19
N GLU A 62 -0.08 24.37 22.74
CA GLU A 62 0.75 24.07 21.57
C GLU A 62 1.71 22.90 21.84
N THR A 63 2.32 22.86 23.04
CA THR A 63 3.17 21.73 23.43
C THR A 63 2.38 20.43 23.57
N ILE A 64 1.14 20.48 24.05
CA ILE A 64 0.25 19.32 24.13
C ILE A 64 -0.12 18.83 22.71
N ARG A 65 -0.42 19.73 21.77
CA ARG A 65 -0.70 19.37 20.37
C ARG A 65 0.51 18.72 19.70
N LEU A 66 1.71 19.24 19.95
CA LEU A 66 2.95 18.64 19.45
C LEU A 66 3.21 17.26 20.07
N GLN A 67 2.96 17.09 21.38
CA GLN A 67 3.01 15.78 22.05
C GLN A 67 2.05 14.77 21.41
N GLN A 68 0.80 15.19 21.19
CA GLN A 68 -0.23 14.35 20.54
C GLN A 68 0.16 13.97 19.11
N TRP A 69 0.76 14.90 18.37
CA TRP A 69 1.24 14.66 17.01
C TRP A 69 2.44 13.69 16.99
N LEU A 70 3.37 13.82 17.94
CA LEU A 70 4.52 12.94 18.07
C LEU A 70 4.16 11.56 18.64
N TYR A 71 2.98 11.42 19.25
CA TYR A 71 2.50 10.21 19.94
C TYR A 71 3.32 9.90 21.20
N LEU A 72 3.65 10.95 21.98
CA LEU A 72 4.33 10.80 23.26
C LEU A 72 3.35 10.37 24.37
N PRO A 73 3.76 9.49 25.30
CA PRO A 73 2.97 9.20 26.48
C PRO A 73 2.89 10.45 27.36
N SER A 74 1.70 10.71 27.91
CA SER A 74 1.45 11.82 28.85
C SER A 74 0.61 11.31 30.02
N THR A 75 0.82 11.90 31.19
CA THR A 75 0.04 11.59 32.40
C THR A 75 -1.39 12.13 32.30
N SER A 76 -1.58 13.23 31.55
CA SER A 76 -2.84 13.96 31.45
C SER A 76 -3.67 13.59 30.22
N TYR A 77 -3.03 13.15 29.12
CA TYR A 77 -3.73 12.82 27.87
C TYR A 77 -3.35 11.44 27.36
N GLN A 78 -4.35 10.59 27.17
CA GLN A 78 -4.17 9.24 26.65
C GLN A 78 -4.25 9.24 25.11
N PRO A 79 -3.27 8.62 24.42
CA PRO A 79 -3.35 8.43 22.98
C PRO A 79 -4.52 7.52 22.60
N ASP A 80 -5.19 7.84 21.48
CA ASP A 80 -6.37 7.10 21.03
C ASP A 80 -6.01 5.64 20.66
N PRO A 81 -6.58 4.63 21.35
CA PRO A 81 -6.27 3.22 21.10
C PRO A 81 -6.80 2.73 19.75
N ARG A 82 -7.75 3.43 19.11
CA ARG A 82 -8.27 3.06 17.79
C ARG A 82 -7.18 3.08 16.72
N LYS A 83 -6.19 3.98 16.86
CA LYS A 83 -5.05 4.07 15.94
C LYS A 83 -4.20 2.79 15.97
N LEU A 84 -4.05 2.18 17.15
CA LEU A 84 -3.29 0.92 17.32
C LEU A 84 -3.96 -0.25 16.59
N ILE A 85 -5.28 -0.27 16.47
CA ILE A 85 -6.02 -1.32 15.72
C ILE A 85 -5.63 -1.27 14.24
N VAL A 86 -5.53 -0.08 13.65
CA VAL A 86 -5.15 0.09 12.24
C VAL A 86 -3.71 -0.37 12.03
N ASP A 87 -2.79 -0.02 12.94
CA ASP A 87 -1.39 -0.45 12.88
C ASP A 87 -1.26 -1.98 13.04
N PHE A 88 -2.09 -2.60 13.89
CA PHE A 88 -2.18 -4.06 14.01
C PHE A 88 -2.69 -4.73 12.73
N LEU A 89 -3.74 -4.18 12.10
CA LEU A 89 -4.25 -4.68 10.82
C LEU A 89 -3.19 -4.59 9.72
N GLN A 90 -2.44 -3.48 9.66
CA GLN A 90 -1.30 -3.34 8.75
C GLN A 90 -0.25 -4.43 9.00
N PHE A 91 0.13 -4.65 10.26
CA PHE A 91 1.08 -5.71 10.62
C PHE A 91 0.60 -7.11 10.20
N MET A 92 -0.69 -7.42 10.42
CA MET A 92 -1.30 -8.68 10.00
C MET A 92 -1.23 -8.89 8.49
N LEU A 93 -1.52 -7.86 7.70
CA LEU A 93 -1.41 -7.91 6.24
C LEU A 93 0.05 -8.10 5.79
N VAL A 94 1.01 -7.44 6.45
CA VAL A 94 2.44 -7.60 6.18
C VAL A 94 2.92 -9.01 6.52
N ALA A 95 2.43 -9.60 7.62
CA ALA A 95 2.72 -10.97 8.01
C ALA A 95 2.13 -11.99 7.03
N ALA A 96 0.91 -11.75 6.54
CA ALA A 96 0.28 -12.57 5.51
C ALA A 96 1.08 -12.50 4.19
N GLN A 97 1.51 -11.31 3.79
CA GLN A 97 2.35 -11.13 2.60
C GLN A 97 3.72 -11.80 2.75
N TRP A 98 4.31 -11.77 3.95
CA TRP A 98 5.56 -12.50 4.22
C TRP A 98 5.42 -14.01 3.99
N ARG A 99 4.27 -14.58 4.38
CA ARG A 99 3.98 -16.00 4.13
C ARG A 99 3.93 -16.30 2.63
N VAL A 100 3.38 -15.40 1.81
CA VAL A 100 3.37 -15.54 0.35
C VAL A 100 4.80 -15.51 -0.20
N PHE A 101 5.63 -14.55 0.20
CA PHE A 101 7.03 -14.51 -0.23
C PHE A 101 7.82 -15.76 0.18
N LYS A 102 7.58 -16.29 1.38
CA LYS A 102 8.21 -17.54 1.83
C LYS A 102 7.76 -18.75 1.01
N LEU A 103 6.53 -18.74 0.51
CA LEU A 103 6.00 -19.79 -0.37
C LEU A 103 6.63 -19.69 -1.77
N GLU A 104 6.75 -18.48 -2.31
CA GLU A 104 7.38 -18.21 -3.61
C GLU A 104 8.87 -18.59 -3.63
N GLN A 105 9.58 -18.46 -2.50
CA GLN A 105 11.00 -18.84 -2.39
C GLN A 105 11.26 -20.34 -2.24
N ARG A 106 10.22 -21.17 -2.10
CA ARG A 106 10.42 -22.63 -1.97
C ARG A 106 10.84 -23.22 -3.31
N PRO A 107 11.74 -24.22 -3.33
CA PRO A 107 12.14 -24.90 -4.57
C PRO A 107 10.97 -25.62 -5.27
N ASN A 108 9.90 -25.94 -4.53
CA ASN A 108 8.69 -26.58 -5.07
C ASN A 108 7.57 -25.56 -5.35
N SER A 109 7.88 -24.26 -5.51
CA SER A 109 6.90 -23.21 -5.81
C SER A 109 6.07 -23.54 -7.04
N ASP A 110 6.69 -24.14 -8.05
CA ASP A 110 6.04 -24.43 -9.34
C ASP A 110 4.98 -25.54 -9.24
N SER A 111 5.08 -26.39 -8.21
CA SER A 111 4.07 -27.42 -7.91
C SER A 111 2.89 -26.87 -7.12
N TYR A 112 2.93 -25.61 -6.68
CA TYR A 112 1.83 -25.00 -5.96
C TYR A 112 0.70 -24.65 -6.93
N GLY A 113 -0.54 -25.10 -6.63
CA GLY A 113 -1.69 -24.93 -7.53
C GLY A 113 -2.11 -23.48 -7.82
N GLY A 114 -1.46 -22.50 -7.18
CA GLY A 114 -1.67 -21.07 -7.41
C GLY A 114 -0.86 -20.46 -8.56
N GLY A 115 0.06 -21.21 -9.17
CA GLY A 115 0.85 -20.75 -10.32
C GLY A 115 1.99 -19.79 -9.96
N SER A 116 2.56 -19.18 -11.01
CA SER A 116 3.72 -18.27 -10.92
C SER A 116 3.30 -16.81 -10.74
N ASN A 117 3.90 -16.13 -9.76
CA ASN A 117 3.70 -14.70 -9.48
C ASN A 117 4.81 -13.80 -10.04
N PHE A 118 5.69 -14.35 -10.90
CA PHE A 118 6.75 -13.57 -11.51
C PHE A 118 6.19 -12.60 -12.55
N PRO A 119 6.63 -11.32 -12.58
CA PRO A 119 6.11 -10.34 -13.51
C PRO A 119 6.49 -10.72 -14.95
N VAL A 120 5.48 -10.85 -15.81
CA VAL A 120 5.66 -11.10 -17.25
C VAL A 120 5.99 -9.77 -17.94
N LEU A 121 7.27 -9.44 -17.98
CA LEU A 121 7.82 -8.18 -18.51
C LEU A 121 8.01 -8.19 -20.03
N ILE A 122 8.01 -9.38 -20.63
CA ILE A 122 8.16 -9.59 -22.06
C ILE A 122 6.78 -9.94 -22.62
N ASP A 123 6.44 -9.39 -23.79
CA ASP A 123 5.25 -9.81 -24.53
C ASP A 123 5.47 -11.21 -25.08
N THR A 124 5.32 -12.22 -24.23
CA THR A 124 5.34 -13.63 -24.62
C THR A 124 4.03 -13.96 -25.33
N LEU A 125 4.12 -14.77 -26.39
CA LEU A 125 2.93 -15.33 -27.02
C LEU A 125 2.11 -16.12 -25.99
N PRO A 126 0.77 -16.07 -26.05
CA PRO A 126 -0.08 -16.84 -25.15
C PRO A 126 0.26 -18.32 -25.25
N GLY A 127 0.34 -19.00 -24.10
CA GLY A 127 0.57 -20.42 -24.05
C GLY A 127 -0.64 -21.20 -24.57
N PRO A 128 -0.48 -22.49 -24.94
CA PRO A 128 -1.57 -23.31 -25.44
C PRO A 128 -2.72 -23.53 -24.43
N ASN A 129 -2.47 -23.26 -23.13
CA ASN A 129 -3.47 -23.36 -22.06
C ASN A 129 -4.12 -22.00 -21.71
N ASP A 130 -3.65 -20.90 -22.28
CA ASP A 130 -4.20 -19.57 -22.04
C ASP A 130 -5.51 -19.42 -22.81
N ARG A 131 -6.63 -19.39 -22.11
CA ARG A 131 -7.96 -19.23 -22.71
C ARG A 131 -8.18 -17.77 -23.09
N ASP A 132 -8.63 -17.53 -24.32
CA ASP A 132 -9.08 -16.21 -24.75
C ASP A 132 -10.44 -15.88 -24.14
N PHE A 133 -10.48 -14.86 -23.30
CA PHE A 133 -11.70 -14.36 -22.65
C PHE A 133 -12.24 -13.06 -23.30
N ILE A 134 -11.58 -12.57 -24.35
CA ILE A 134 -11.97 -11.34 -25.05
C ILE A 134 -12.85 -11.67 -26.25
N SER A 135 -12.41 -12.59 -27.11
CA SER A 135 -13.12 -12.97 -28.33
C SER A 135 -14.23 -13.98 -28.06
N THR A 136 -13.94 -15.00 -27.25
CA THR A 136 -14.85 -16.13 -26.99
C THR A 136 -15.40 -16.05 -25.56
N LYS A 137 -16.65 -15.61 -25.41
CA LYS A 137 -17.32 -15.46 -24.10
C LYS A 137 -18.28 -16.62 -23.90
N GLU A 138 -17.82 -17.68 -23.24
CA GLU A 138 -18.63 -18.89 -23.01
C GLU A 138 -19.25 -18.92 -21.61
N SER A 139 -18.61 -18.27 -20.63
CA SER A 139 -19.06 -18.25 -19.23
C SER A 139 -19.43 -16.85 -18.75
N TYR A 140 -20.35 -16.76 -17.79
CA TYR A 140 -20.63 -15.52 -17.03
C TYR A 140 -19.37 -14.93 -16.39
N LEU A 141 -18.42 -15.80 -16.02
CA LEU A 141 -17.15 -15.39 -15.47
C LEU A 141 -16.26 -14.67 -16.51
N ASP A 142 -16.39 -14.99 -17.80
CA ASP A 142 -15.67 -14.33 -18.88
C ASP A 142 -16.25 -12.95 -19.17
N TYR A 143 -17.57 -12.79 -19.07
CA TYR A 143 -18.21 -11.47 -19.11
C TYR A 143 -17.72 -10.57 -17.96
N LEU A 144 -17.63 -11.10 -16.74
CA LEU A 144 -17.12 -10.36 -15.59
C LEU A 144 -15.64 -9.99 -15.78
N ARG A 145 -14.80 -10.93 -16.22
CA ARG A 145 -13.38 -10.69 -16.51
C ARG A 145 -13.21 -9.60 -17.56
N HIS A 146 -13.93 -9.70 -18.67
CA HIS A 146 -13.89 -8.69 -19.73
C HIS A 146 -14.35 -7.32 -19.21
N ALA A 147 -15.41 -7.28 -18.41
CA ALA A 147 -15.89 -6.04 -17.81
C ALA A 147 -14.82 -5.39 -16.92
N VAL A 148 -14.18 -6.16 -16.04
CA VAL A 148 -13.12 -5.67 -15.18
C VAL A 148 -11.91 -5.21 -16.01
N PHE A 149 -11.33 -6.05 -16.87
CA PHE A 149 -10.10 -5.70 -17.58
C PHE A 149 -10.27 -4.57 -18.59
N TYR A 150 -11.43 -4.46 -19.26
CA TYR A 150 -11.67 -3.43 -20.26
C TYR A 150 -12.05 -2.07 -19.64
N TRP A 151 -12.94 -2.06 -18.64
CA TRP A 151 -13.47 -0.82 -18.08
C TRP A 151 -12.61 -0.22 -16.96
N PHE A 152 -11.78 -1.02 -16.29
CA PHE A 152 -10.99 -0.52 -15.15
C PHE A 152 -10.06 0.64 -15.52
N TYR A 153 -9.53 0.66 -16.74
CA TYR A 153 -8.76 1.81 -17.25
C TYR A 153 -9.57 3.10 -17.19
N TRP A 154 -10.73 3.12 -17.85
CA TRP A 154 -11.60 4.30 -17.91
C TRP A 154 -12.14 4.67 -16.53
N LEU A 155 -12.48 3.69 -15.70
CA LEU A 155 -12.92 3.91 -14.33
C LEU A 155 -11.83 4.56 -13.48
N SER A 156 -10.59 4.06 -13.55
CA SER A 156 -9.46 4.65 -12.82
C SER A 156 -9.19 6.09 -13.24
N LEU A 157 -9.27 6.38 -14.54
CA LEU A 157 -9.10 7.73 -15.07
C LEU A 157 -10.22 8.67 -14.59
N ALA A 158 -11.46 8.20 -14.55
CA ALA A 158 -12.60 8.93 -14.01
C ALA A 158 -12.45 9.22 -12.51
N ILE A 159 -11.94 8.26 -11.72
CA ILE A 159 -11.67 8.46 -10.29
C ILE A 159 -10.57 9.52 -10.10
N VAL A 160 -9.46 9.44 -10.83
CA VAL A 160 -8.38 10.43 -10.74
C VAL A 160 -8.91 11.82 -11.12
N PHE A 161 -9.70 11.93 -12.18
CA PHE A 161 -10.34 13.18 -12.56
C PHE A 161 -11.27 13.72 -11.47
N ALA A 162 -12.14 12.88 -10.90
CA ALA A 162 -13.05 13.27 -9.82
C ALA A 162 -12.29 13.75 -8.57
N THR A 163 -11.19 13.06 -8.20
CA THR A 163 -10.33 13.51 -7.10
C THR A 163 -9.67 14.85 -7.40
N GLY A 164 -9.29 15.10 -8.66
CA GLY A 164 -8.72 16.37 -9.12
C GLY A 164 -9.70 17.55 -9.08
N VAL A 165 -11.01 17.31 -9.21
CA VAL A 165 -12.04 18.36 -9.15
C VAL A 165 -12.49 18.64 -7.71
N SER A 166 -12.31 17.68 -6.79
CA SER A 166 -12.88 17.75 -5.43
C SER A 166 -12.30 18.86 -4.56
N TRP A 167 -11.04 19.27 -4.77
CA TRP A 167 -10.34 20.24 -3.93
C TRP A 167 -9.58 21.28 -4.77
N ILE A 168 -9.41 22.50 -4.25
CA ILE A 168 -8.61 23.55 -4.89
C ILE A 168 -7.22 23.55 -4.27
N THR A 169 -6.35 22.64 -4.72
CA THR A 169 -4.95 22.55 -4.30
C THR A 169 -4.01 22.37 -5.49
N LEU A 170 -2.73 22.70 -5.34
CA LEU A 170 -1.71 22.50 -6.39
C LEU A 170 -1.63 21.03 -6.83
N PHE A 171 -1.76 20.09 -5.89
CA PHE A 171 -1.77 18.65 -6.18
C PHE A 171 -2.99 18.25 -7.01
N CYS A 172 -4.16 18.85 -6.73
CA CYS A 172 -5.38 18.64 -7.52
C CYS A 172 -5.21 19.04 -8.98
N LEU A 173 -4.59 20.20 -9.23
CA LEU A 173 -4.28 20.66 -10.58
C LEU A 173 -3.37 19.64 -11.30
N GLY A 174 -2.40 19.06 -10.59
CA GLY A 174 -1.56 17.97 -11.12
C GLY A 174 -2.37 16.74 -11.54
N TYR A 175 -3.29 16.26 -10.69
CA TYR A 175 -4.17 15.13 -11.02
C TYR A 175 -5.06 15.43 -12.23
N MET A 176 -5.59 16.66 -12.34
CA MET A 176 -6.40 17.07 -13.49
C MET A 176 -5.60 17.07 -14.79
N ILE A 177 -4.43 17.72 -14.82
CA ILE A 177 -3.56 17.77 -16.00
C ILE A 177 -3.18 16.35 -16.44
N LEU A 178 -2.76 15.51 -15.49
CA LEU A 178 -2.40 14.12 -15.77
C LEU A 178 -3.57 13.36 -16.38
N SER A 179 -4.79 13.51 -15.82
CA SER A 179 -5.98 12.86 -16.36
C SER A 179 -6.29 13.30 -17.80
N PHE A 180 -6.13 14.59 -18.11
CA PHE A 180 -6.35 15.09 -19.48
C PHE A 180 -5.31 14.55 -20.46
N ILE A 181 -4.05 14.43 -20.04
CA ILE A 181 -2.99 13.82 -20.86
C ILE A 181 -3.32 12.36 -21.18
N TYR A 182 -3.71 11.57 -20.18
CA TYR A 182 -4.09 10.16 -20.40
C TYR A 182 -5.38 10.01 -21.19
N LEU A 183 -6.34 10.93 -21.03
CA LEU A 183 -7.58 10.93 -21.80
C LEU A 183 -7.32 11.30 -23.28
N TRP A 184 -6.43 12.25 -23.53
CA TRP A 184 -5.97 12.61 -24.86
C TRP A 184 -5.23 11.47 -25.54
N MET A 185 -4.34 10.79 -24.81
CA MET A 185 -3.59 9.65 -25.34
C MET A 185 -4.49 8.42 -25.54
N GLY A 186 -5.56 8.28 -24.74
CA GLY A 186 -6.66 7.35 -24.94
C GLY A 186 -6.20 5.89 -25.05
N GLN A 187 -6.64 5.20 -26.11
CA GLN A 187 -6.29 3.80 -26.35
C GLN A 187 -4.85 3.58 -26.82
N ASN A 188 -4.14 4.62 -27.28
CA ASN A 188 -2.76 4.48 -27.73
C ASN A 188 -1.81 4.06 -26.59
N VAL A 189 -2.18 4.35 -25.34
CA VAL A 189 -1.45 3.88 -24.15
C VAL A 189 -1.50 2.36 -24.04
N MET A 190 -2.65 1.74 -24.33
CA MET A 190 -2.85 0.29 -24.17
C MET A 190 -2.06 -0.52 -25.19
N ILE A 191 -1.76 0.07 -26.35
CA ILE A 191 -1.01 -0.58 -27.45
C ILE A 191 0.51 -0.50 -27.20
N ARG A 192 0.96 0.34 -26.27
CA ARG A 192 2.39 0.53 -25.98
C ARG A 192 2.95 -0.71 -25.28
N ARG A 193 4.18 -1.10 -25.66
CA ARG A 193 4.89 -2.24 -25.08
C ARG A 193 4.98 -2.11 -23.55
N ARG A 194 4.74 -3.20 -22.82
CA ARG A 194 4.68 -3.24 -21.34
C ARG A 194 5.91 -2.63 -20.66
N ALA A 195 7.11 -2.90 -21.20
CA ALA A 195 8.36 -2.35 -20.69
C ALA A 195 8.42 -0.80 -20.72
N ASN A 196 7.78 -0.17 -21.72
CA ASN A 196 7.76 1.28 -21.87
C ASN A 196 6.68 1.95 -20.99
N LEU A 197 5.71 1.19 -20.49
CA LEU A 197 4.69 1.65 -19.55
C LEU A 197 5.18 1.63 -18.11
N LEU A 198 6.07 0.70 -17.77
CA LEU A 198 6.65 0.57 -16.42
C LEU A 198 7.89 1.45 -16.22
N ALA A 199 8.50 1.94 -17.30
CA ALA A 199 9.70 2.79 -17.26
C ALA A 199 9.38 4.31 -17.34
N SER A 200 8.11 4.68 -17.54
CA SER A 200 7.65 6.08 -17.62
C SER A 200 7.11 6.60 -16.30
#